data_AF-A0A1W9WN97-F1
#
_entry.id   AF-A0A1W9WN97-F1
#
_cell.length_a   1.000
_cell.length_b   1.000
_cell.length_c   1.000
_cell.angle_alpha   90.00
_cell.angle_beta   90.00
_cell.angle_gamma   90.00
#
_symmetry.space_group_name_H-M   'P 1'
#
loop_
_entity.id
_entity.type
_entity.pdbx_description
1 polymer ?
#
loop_
_entity_poly.entity_id
_entity_poly.type
_entity_poly.pdbx_seq_one_letter_code
_entity_poly.pdbx_strand_id
1 'polypeptide(L)'
;MGMKRASFAVFLPILMLWGVGFSQFVQAEETVNEEMTVTSGKPLSFPQQERIANLAVKALKHIAKARGFIHENNVADAEGELAKSRKRMEIIRASLPTTRIKDHIWVAKKHLSYEDSEEVIPDLVPIYTSLDEIQSFVSVDKTREHLDNAKKALKEDDKKKGAESLELAGESLVYVEIDLPLRYTERKVAEALHLLTEGKGKEADQVLKEAEDGVQVISISSYGPMVLAQESLWQATKDYAKGRFEAAKKSLADAKVFLRMAARQADEKTKKALAKLNRKIDELEKKMAESGSDFSKEIKGLWNKTKDVYHETVEKFK
;
A
#
# COMPACT_ATOMS: atom_id res chain seq x y z
N MET A 1 -32.41 -14.93 77.36
CA MET A 1 -33.44 -14.05 77.95
C MET A 1 -32.72 -12.84 78.55
N GLY A 2 -33.02 -11.63 78.09
CA GLY A 2 -32.88 -10.40 78.90
C GLY A 2 -31.51 -9.74 79.12
N MET A 3 -31.01 -9.03 78.09
CA MET A 3 -30.71 -7.59 78.07
C MET A 3 -29.95 -6.85 79.22
N LYS A 4 -29.01 -6.00 78.76
CA LYS A 4 -28.50 -4.71 79.30
C LYS A 4 -27.20 -4.72 80.13
N ARG A 5 -26.20 -3.97 79.65
CA ARG A 5 -25.89 -2.62 80.15
C ARG A 5 -24.86 -1.89 79.26
N ALA A 6 -25.20 -0.65 78.93
CA ALA A 6 -24.33 0.44 78.46
C ALA A 6 -23.42 0.88 79.65
N SER A 7 -22.34 1.67 79.58
CA SER A 7 -21.74 2.64 78.66
C SER A 7 -20.29 2.85 79.17
N PHE A 8 -19.35 3.35 78.35
CA PHE A 8 -18.59 4.60 78.59
C PHE A 8 -17.46 4.76 77.57
N ALA A 9 -17.31 6.01 77.12
CA ALA A 9 -16.42 6.49 76.07
C ALA A 9 -14.98 6.69 76.55
N VAL A 10 -14.02 6.57 75.63
CA VAL A 10 -12.75 7.34 75.65
C VAL A 10 -12.44 7.81 74.23
N PHE A 11 -12.05 9.07 74.14
CA PHE A 11 -11.76 9.91 72.98
C PHE A 11 -10.44 9.54 72.24
N LEU A 12 -10.49 9.56 70.89
CA LEU A 12 -9.55 10.07 69.85
C LEU A 12 -8.01 9.77 69.90
N PRO A 13 -7.23 9.87 68.78
CA PRO A 13 -7.56 9.77 67.34
C PRO A 13 -6.47 9.11 66.42
N ILE A 14 -6.74 9.14 65.10
CA ILE A 14 -5.80 9.03 63.95
C ILE A 14 -5.24 7.64 63.63
N LEU A 15 -5.71 7.03 62.55
CA LEU A 15 -4.89 6.87 61.34
C LEU A 15 -5.76 6.53 60.12
N MET A 16 -5.69 7.40 59.12
CA MET A 16 -6.09 7.12 57.74
C MET A 16 -5.33 5.89 57.23
N LEU A 17 -6.03 4.93 56.66
CA LEU A 17 -5.55 4.05 55.58
C LEU A 17 -6.78 3.33 55.01
N TRP A 18 -7.42 3.96 54.02
CA TRP A 18 -8.45 3.34 53.21
C TRP A 18 -7.81 2.44 52.16
N GLY A 19 -8.30 1.20 52.09
CA GLY A 19 -8.70 0.58 50.83
C GLY A 19 -7.59 -0.02 49.97
N VAL A 20 -7.24 -1.27 50.25
CA VAL A 20 -6.70 -2.20 49.24
C VAL A 20 -7.87 -2.77 48.45
N GLY A 21 -7.77 -2.76 47.11
CA GLY A 21 -8.39 -3.77 46.25
C GLY A 21 -9.43 -3.24 45.27
N PHE A 22 -9.02 -2.91 44.05
CA PHE A 22 -9.21 -3.78 42.87
C PHE A 22 -8.67 -3.05 41.63
N SER A 23 -7.67 -3.67 41.02
CA SER A 23 -6.98 -3.21 39.81
C SER A 23 -7.93 -3.13 38.62
N GLN A 24 -8.31 -1.91 38.22
CA GLN A 24 -8.79 -1.66 36.87
C GLN A 24 -7.59 -1.62 35.93
N PHE A 25 -7.32 -2.74 35.25
CA PHE A 25 -6.65 -2.70 33.96
C PHE A 25 -7.66 -2.11 32.96
N VAL A 26 -7.74 -0.78 32.92
CA VAL A 26 -8.23 -0.09 31.72
C VAL A 26 -7.15 -0.30 30.68
N GLN A 27 -7.40 -1.18 29.71
CA GLN A 27 -6.65 -1.16 28.46
C GLN A 27 -6.83 0.25 27.88
N ALA A 28 -5.75 1.02 27.92
CA ALA A 28 -5.69 2.28 27.20
C ALA A 28 -5.98 1.96 25.72
N GLU A 29 -7.13 2.42 25.24
CA GLU A 29 -7.41 2.52 23.83
C GLU A 29 -6.30 3.41 23.24
N GLU A 30 -5.46 2.79 22.42
CA GLU A 30 -4.40 3.45 21.67
C GLU A 30 -5.07 4.45 20.72
N THR A 31 -5.24 5.68 21.19
CA THR A 31 -5.79 6.79 20.41
C THR A 31 -4.84 7.06 19.27
N VAL A 32 -5.28 6.69 18.06
CA VAL A 32 -4.55 6.93 16.82
C VAL A 32 -4.57 8.43 16.53
N ASN A 33 -3.54 9.12 17.02
CA ASN A 33 -3.11 10.43 16.54
C ASN A 33 -1.64 10.31 16.14
N GLU A 34 -1.38 9.55 15.06
CA GLU A 34 -0.15 9.73 14.29
C GLU A 34 -0.48 10.68 13.14
N GLU A 35 -0.19 11.96 13.33
CA GLU A 35 -0.22 12.95 12.25
C GLU A 35 0.75 12.51 11.15
N MET A 36 0.18 12.09 10.02
CA MET A 36 0.94 11.64 8.88
C MET A 36 1.49 12.84 8.11
N THR A 37 2.79 13.08 8.17
CA THR A 37 3.48 13.86 7.13
C THR A 37 3.78 12.96 5.93
N VAL A 38 2.73 12.62 5.17
CA VAL A 38 2.87 11.92 3.88
C VAL A 38 3.43 12.91 2.86
N THR A 39 4.73 12.83 2.57
CA THR A 39 5.27 13.48 1.36
C THR A 39 4.82 12.67 0.15
N SER A 40 3.63 13.02 -0.34
CA SER A 40 2.92 12.37 -1.45
C SER A 40 3.70 12.48 -2.77
N GLY A 41 3.69 11.43 -3.59
CA GLY A 41 4.38 11.40 -4.89
C GLY A 41 5.78 10.78 -4.88
N LYS A 42 6.19 10.13 -3.80
CA LYS A 42 7.44 9.36 -3.72
C LYS A 42 7.14 7.87 -3.49
N PRO A 43 8.01 6.96 -3.93
CA PRO A 43 7.90 5.55 -3.53
C PRO A 43 7.83 5.45 -2.02
N LEU A 44 7.07 4.46 -1.54
CA LEU A 44 6.98 4.18 -0.11
C LEU A 44 8.37 3.83 0.39
N SER A 45 8.90 4.60 1.33
CA SER A 45 10.11 4.25 2.07
C SER A 45 9.93 2.89 2.76
N PHE A 46 11.03 2.18 3.04
CA PHE A 46 10.97 0.90 3.75
C PHE A 46 10.13 0.97 5.05
N PRO A 47 10.26 2.02 5.91
CA PRO A 47 9.37 2.18 7.06
C PRO A 47 7.89 2.33 6.71
N GLN A 48 7.55 2.97 5.59
CA GLN A 48 6.15 3.07 5.13
C GLN A 48 5.63 1.72 4.61
N GLN A 49 6.46 0.97 3.89
CA GLN A 49 6.12 -0.38 3.43
C GLN A 49 5.89 -1.34 4.61
N GLU A 50 6.78 -1.31 5.61
CA GLU A 50 6.64 -2.10 6.83
C GLU A 50 5.38 -1.72 7.63
N ARG A 51 5.06 -0.42 7.72
CA ARG A 51 3.80 0.03 8.33
C ARG A 51 2.57 -0.48 7.58
N ILE A 52 2.57 -0.43 6.26
CA ILE A 52 1.48 -0.97 5.42
C ILE A 52 1.35 -2.48 5.62
N ALA A 53 2.46 -3.22 5.64
CA ALA A 53 2.46 -4.66 5.91
C ALA A 53 1.90 -4.97 7.30
N ASN A 54 2.31 -4.22 8.32
CA ASN A 54 1.79 -4.37 9.69
C ASN A 54 0.29 -4.06 9.78
N LEU A 55 -0.20 -3.05 9.05
CA LEU A 55 -1.64 -2.76 8.95
C LEU A 55 -2.40 -3.91 8.28
N ALA A 56 -1.84 -4.51 7.23
CA ALA A 56 -2.44 -5.64 6.53
C ALA A 56 -2.54 -6.89 7.43
N VAL A 57 -1.48 -7.21 8.16
CA VAL A 57 -1.48 -8.29 9.17
C VAL A 57 -2.51 -8.03 10.26
N LYS A 58 -2.62 -6.78 10.73
CA LYS A 58 -3.65 -6.40 11.71
C LYS A 58 -5.07 -6.54 11.12
N ALA A 59 -5.30 -6.19 9.85
CA ALA A 59 -6.59 -6.37 9.18
C ALA A 59 -6.98 -7.86 9.10
N LEU A 60 -6.05 -8.74 8.73
CA LEU A 60 -6.25 -10.19 8.75
C LEU A 60 -6.55 -10.73 10.15
N LYS A 61 -5.82 -10.27 11.17
CA LYS A 61 -6.09 -10.64 12.57
C LYS A 61 -7.53 -10.32 12.98
N HIS A 62 -8.06 -9.19 12.54
CA HIS A 62 -9.45 -8.80 12.80
C HIS A 62 -10.45 -9.69 12.04
N ILE A 63 -10.15 -10.11 10.81
CA ILE A 63 -10.97 -11.08 10.07
C ILE A 63 -11.03 -12.42 10.82
N ALA A 64 -9.88 -12.94 11.25
CA ALA A 64 -9.81 -14.20 12.00
C ALA A 64 -10.60 -14.16 13.32
N LYS A 65 -10.53 -13.03 14.05
CA LYS A 65 -11.34 -12.82 15.25
C LYS A 65 -12.84 -12.78 14.93
N ALA A 66 -13.24 -12.10 13.86
CA ALA A 66 -14.63 -12.05 13.45
C ALA A 66 -15.18 -13.45 13.14
N ARG A 67 -14.40 -14.30 12.46
CA ARG A 67 -14.75 -15.71 12.22
C ARG A 67 -14.94 -16.48 13.53
N GLY A 68 -14.05 -16.29 14.50
CA GLY A 68 -14.20 -16.84 15.85
C GLY A 68 -15.51 -16.42 16.52
N PHE A 69 -15.83 -15.12 16.49
CA PHE A 69 -17.09 -14.62 17.03
C PHE A 69 -18.32 -15.13 16.29
N ILE A 70 -18.25 -15.34 14.97
CA ILE A 70 -19.33 -15.98 14.20
C ILE A 70 -19.58 -17.41 14.70
N HIS A 71 -18.51 -18.18 14.98
CA HIS A 71 -18.62 -19.55 15.50
C HIS A 71 -19.20 -19.57 16.93
N GLU A 72 -18.96 -18.51 17.70
CA GLU A 72 -19.55 -18.29 19.03
C GLU A 72 -20.99 -17.72 18.99
N ASN A 73 -21.55 -17.48 17.80
CA ASN A 73 -22.82 -16.79 17.56
C ASN A 73 -22.86 -15.35 18.14
N ASN A 74 -21.70 -14.72 18.27
CA ASN A 74 -21.55 -13.34 18.74
C ASN A 74 -21.43 -12.37 17.56
N VAL A 75 -22.56 -12.05 16.94
CA VAL A 75 -22.62 -11.23 15.72
C VAL A 75 -22.09 -9.80 15.96
N ALA A 76 -22.41 -9.19 17.10
CA ALA A 76 -22.01 -7.82 17.39
C ALA A 76 -20.48 -7.66 17.46
N ASP A 77 -19.79 -8.59 18.13
CA ASP A 77 -18.33 -8.56 18.19
C ASP A 77 -17.69 -8.93 16.85
N ALA A 78 -18.32 -9.82 16.06
CA ALA A 78 -17.89 -10.10 14.69
C ALA A 78 -17.94 -8.83 13.81
N GLU A 79 -19.05 -8.09 13.83
CA GLU A 79 -19.20 -6.82 13.11
C GLU A 79 -18.17 -5.78 13.58
N GLY A 80 -17.95 -5.69 14.90
CA GLY A 80 -16.96 -4.80 15.50
C GLY A 80 -15.53 -5.07 15.01
N GLU A 81 -15.14 -6.34 14.91
CA GLU A 81 -13.83 -6.72 14.37
C GLU A 81 -13.75 -6.47 12.84
N LEU A 82 -14.80 -6.76 12.08
CA LEU A 82 -14.82 -6.45 10.63
C LEU A 82 -14.74 -4.94 10.35
N ALA A 83 -15.34 -4.10 11.19
CA ALA A 83 -15.18 -2.64 11.11
C ALA A 83 -13.72 -2.21 11.34
N LYS A 84 -13.04 -2.80 12.33
CA LYS A 84 -11.60 -2.56 12.59
C LYS A 84 -10.72 -3.00 11.43
N SER A 85 -11.08 -4.11 10.76
CA SER A 85 -10.40 -4.58 9.55
C SER A 85 -10.56 -3.57 8.40
N ARG A 86 -11.80 -3.15 8.11
CA ARG A 86 -12.10 -2.13 7.08
C ARG A 86 -11.34 -0.82 7.30
N LYS A 87 -11.27 -0.35 8.54
CA LYS A 87 -10.54 0.89 8.85
C LYS A 87 -9.06 0.82 8.52
N ARG A 88 -8.43 -0.34 8.74
CA ARG A 88 -7.00 -0.55 8.40
C ARG A 88 -6.79 -0.64 6.90
N MET A 89 -7.66 -1.35 6.19
CA MET A 89 -7.62 -1.43 4.73
C MET A 89 -7.79 -0.04 4.10
N GLU A 90 -8.63 0.82 4.67
CA GLU A 90 -8.76 2.23 4.27
C GLU A 90 -7.46 3.03 4.47
N ILE A 91 -6.76 2.87 5.60
CA ILE A 91 -5.47 3.54 5.85
C ILE A 91 -4.42 3.06 4.86
N ILE A 92 -4.36 1.75 4.58
CA ILE A 92 -3.46 1.18 3.56
C ILE A 92 -3.74 1.82 2.21
N ARG A 93 -5.02 1.86 1.80
CA ARG A 93 -5.46 2.47 0.54
C ARG A 93 -5.05 3.94 0.46
N ALA A 94 -5.32 4.72 1.50
CA ALA A 94 -4.95 6.13 1.56
C ALA A 94 -3.42 6.35 1.48
N SER A 95 -2.63 5.36 1.90
CA SER A 95 -1.17 5.39 1.83
C SER A 95 -0.63 4.99 0.45
N LEU A 96 -1.46 4.49 -0.47
CA LEU A 96 -0.99 4.05 -1.77
C LEU A 96 -0.65 5.23 -2.68
N PRO A 97 0.47 5.16 -3.41
CA PRO A 97 0.89 6.23 -4.32
C PRO A 97 -0.06 6.44 -5.50
N THR A 98 -0.92 5.47 -5.83
CA THR A 98 -1.94 5.58 -6.88
C THR A 98 -3.21 6.32 -6.44
N THR A 99 -3.44 6.50 -5.13
CA THR A 99 -4.67 7.12 -4.60
C THR A 99 -4.81 8.56 -5.05
N ARG A 100 -3.74 9.36 -4.92
CA ARG A 100 -3.73 10.74 -5.41
C ARG A 100 -4.04 10.85 -6.90
N ILE A 101 -3.59 9.87 -7.69
CA ILE A 101 -3.83 9.83 -9.14
C ILE A 101 -5.31 9.54 -9.42
N LYS A 102 -5.88 8.56 -8.70
CA LYS A 102 -7.31 8.25 -8.77
C LYS A 102 -8.17 9.45 -8.33
N ASP A 103 -7.75 10.18 -7.30
CA ASP A 103 -8.44 11.39 -6.85
C ASP A 103 -8.42 12.49 -7.91
N HIS A 104 -7.25 12.77 -8.51
CA HIS A 104 -7.16 13.76 -9.60
C HIS A 104 -7.96 13.35 -10.84
N ILE A 105 -7.96 12.06 -11.20
CA ILE A 105 -8.83 11.54 -12.27
C ILE A 105 -10.30 11.74 -11.92
N TRP A 106 -10.70 11.47 -10.67
CA TRP A 106 -12.06 11.71 -10.21
C TRP A 106 -12.45 13.19 -10.29
N VAL A 107 -11.56 14.11 -9.88
CA VAL A 107 -11.77 15.56 -9.98
C VAL A 107 -11.94 15.97 -11.44
N ALA A 108 -11.02 15.58 -12.33
CA ALA A 108 -11.13 15.89 -13.76
C ALA A 108 -12.43 15.37 -14.37
N LYS A 109 -12.85 14.15 -14.00
CA LYS A 109 -14.11 13.56 -14.46
C LYS A 109 -15.32 14.32 -13.90
N LYS A 110 -15.22 14.82 -12.66
CA LYS A 110 -16.27 15.61 -12.03
C LYS A 110 -16.38 17.00 -12.67
N HIS A 111 -15.27 17.69 -12.93
CA HIS A 111 -15.26 18.95 -13.67
C HIS A 111 -15.86 18.78 -15.06
N LEU A 112 -15.48 17.73 -15.80
CA LEU A 112 -16.06 17.42 -17.12
C LEU A 112 -17.58 17.23 -17.13
N SER A 113 -18.20 16.94 -15.98
CA SER A 113 -19.65 16.80 -15.87
C SER A 113 -20.41 18.14 -15.91
N TYR A 114 -19.72 19.27 -15.72
CA TYR A 114 -20.34 20.60 -15.70
C TYR A 114 -19.52 21.73 -16.35
N GLU A 115 -18.24 21.52 -16.64
CA GLU A 115 -17.36 22.47 -17.34
C GLU A 115 -17.22 22.10 -18.83
N ASP A 116 -16.63 23.02 -19.59
CA ASP A 116 -16.28 22.78 -20.99
C ASP A 116 -15.00 21.97 -21.14
N SER A 117 -14.89 21.26 -22.26
CA SER A 117 -13.82 20.28 -22.45
C SER A 117 -12.42 20.92 -22.35
N GLU A 118 -12.28 22.16 -22.83
CA GLU A 118 -11.04 22.93 -22.77
C GLU A 118 -10.63 23.28 -21.33
N GLU A 119 -11.59 23.59 -20.46
CA GLU A 119 -11.36 23.97 -19.06
C GLU A 119 -10.86 22.79 -18.21
N VAL A 120 -11.13 21.54 -18.65
CA VAL A 120 -10.69 20.31 -17.96
C VAL A 120 -9.29 19.87 -18.38
N ILE A 121 -8.75 20.34 -19.52
CA ILE A 121 -7.41 19.96 -20.00
C ILE A 121 -6.29 20.24 -18.96
N PRO A 122 -6.29 21.39 -18.26
CA PRO A 122 -5.35 21.67 -17.18
C PRO A 122 -5.37 20.65 -16.03
N ASP A 123 -6.53 20.04 -15.72
CA ASP A 123 -6.65 19.04 -14.66
C ASP A 123 -5.87 17.75 -14.97
N LEU A 124 -5.52 17.51 -16.24
CA LEU A 124 -4.71 16.36 -16.62
C LEU A 124 -3.23 16.51 -16.21
N VAL A 125 -2.72 17.74 -16.07
CA VAL A 125 -1.32 18.04 -15.74
C VAL A 125 -0.87 17.40 -14.42
N PRO A 126 -1.58 17.57 -13.28
CA PRO A 126 -1.20 16.91 -12.04
C PRO A 126 -1.27 15.38 -12.15
N ILE A 127 -2.17 14.83 -12.98
CA ILE A 127 -2.26 13.38 -13.22
C ILE A 127 -0.99 12.87 -13.90
N TYR A 128 -0.57 13.49 -15.02
CA TYR A 128 0.68 13.12 -15.69
C TYR A 128 1.91 13.26 -14.79
N THR A 129 1.96 14.33 -13.98
CA THR A 129 3.04 14.56 -13.03
C THR A 129 3.12 13.43 -12.01
N SER A 130 1.99 13.02 -11.45
CA SER A 130 1.97 11.89 -10.53
C SER A 130 2.22 10.54 -11.21
N LEU A 131 1.83 10.34 -12.47
CA LEU A 131 2.29 9.15 -13.21
C LEU A 131 3.81 9.13 -13.36
N ASP A 132 4.43 10.28 -13.64
CA ASP A 132 5.89 10.38 -13.78
C ASP A 132 6.65 10.09 -12.49
N GLU A 133 6.03 10.42 -11.36
CA GLU A 133 6.51 10.11 -10.01
C GLU A 133 6.48 8.61 -9.71
N ILE A 134 5.45 7.90 -10.18
CA ILE A 134 5.21 6.49 -9.82
C ILE A 134 5.68 5.45 -10.85
N GLN A 135 5.99 5.88 -12.07
CA GLN A 135 6.29 4.99 -13.20
C GLN A 135 7.49 4.05 -12.99
N SER A 136 8.33 4.31 -11.98
CA SER A 136 9.47 3.46 -11.64
C SER A 136 9.10 2.20 -10.90
N PHE A 137 7.89 2.15 -10.32
CA PHE A 137 7.41 1.04 -9.48
C PHE A 137 5.99 0.56 -9.84
N VAL A 138 5.21 1.34 -10.59
CA VAL A 138 3.94 0.87 -11.19
C VAL A 138 4.02 0.99 -12.70
N SER A 139 3.52 -0.01 -13.43
CA SER A 139 3.26 0.17 -14.85
C SER A 139 2.14 1.20 -15.02
N VAL A 140 2.48 2.32 -15.64
CA VAL A 140 1.53 3.41 -15.94
C VAL A 140 1.24 3.52 -17.43
N ASP A 141 1.75 2.61 -18.27
CA ASP A 141 1.70 2.72 -19.72
C ASP A 141 0.25 2.79 -20.22
N LYS A 142 -0.60 1.87 -19.76
CA LYS A 142 -2.04 1.85 -20.09
C LYS A 142 -2.76 3.09 -19.54
N THR A 143 -2.44 3.51 -18.32
CA THR A 143 -3.03 4.72 -17.75
C THR A 143 -2.69 5.95 -18.58
N ARG A 144 -1.43 6.07 -19.00
CA ARG A 144 -0.97 7.18 -19.85
C ARG A 144 -1.64 7.14 -21.21
N GLU A 145 -1.79 5.97 -21.82
CA GLU A 145 -2.53 5.79 -23.08
C GLU A 145 -3.98 6.28 -22.95
N HIS A 146 -4.68 5.90 -21.89
CA HIS A 146 -6.05 6.35 -21.63
C HIS A 146 -6.13 7.87 -21.37
N LEU A 147 -5.15 8.46 -20.68
CA LEU A 147 -5.09 9.92 -20.50
C LEU A 147 -4.80 10.67 -21.80
N ASP A 148 -3.93 10.13 -22.67
CA ASP A 148 -3.66 10.70 -23.98
C ASP A 148 -4.93 10.69 -24.86
N ASN A 149 -5.70 9.59 -24.78
CA ASN A 149 -7.01 9.48 -25.42
C ASN A 149 -8.04 10.46 -24.84
N ALA A 150 -8.08 10.63 -23.52
CA ALA A 150 -8.93 11.63 -22.86
C ALA A 150 -8.58 13.04 -23.34
N LYS A 151 -7.29 13.40 -23.32
CA LYS A 151 -6.80 14.71 -23.79
C LYS A 151 -7.16 14.97 -25.26
N LYS A 152 -7.07 13.94 -26.11
CA LYS A 152 -7.47 14.05 -27.52
C LYS A 152 -8.98 14.30 -27.64
N ALA A 153 -9.80 13.54 -26.92
CA ALA A 153 -11.25 13.70 -26.92
C ALA A 153 -11.68 15.08 -26.42
N LEU A 154 -11.05 15.59 -25.35
CA LEU A 154 -11.33 16.93 -24.82
C LEU A 154 -11.00 18.05 -25.82
N LYS A 155 -9.92 17.90 -26.60
CA LYS A 155 -9.59 18.84 -27.69
C LYS A 155 -10.57 18.79 -28.86
N GLU A 156 -11.26 17.67 -29.03
CA GLU A 156 -12.30 17.46 -30.04
C GLU A 156 -13.70 17.84 -29.50
N ASP A 157 -13.77 18.38 -28.27
CA ASP A 157 -15.00 18.66 -27.50
C ASP A 157 -15.92 17.45 -27.28
N ASP A 158 -15.36 16.23 -27.35
CA ASP A 158 -16.08 14.98 -27.09
C ASP A 158 -16.05 14.65 -25.59
N LYS A 159 -16.92 15.33 -24.82
CA LYS A 159 -17.04 15.14 -23.36
C LYS A 159 -17.32 13.68 -22.97
N LYS A 160 -18.12 12.96 -23.76
CA LYS A 160 -18.49 11.58 -23.46
C LYS A 160 -17.26 10.66 -23.55
N LYS A 161 -16.54 10.73 -24.67
CA LYS A 161 -15.32 9.95 -24.87
C LYS A 161 -14.19 10.37 -23.93
N GLY A 162 -14.12 11.66 -23.59
CA GLY A 162 -13.22 12.18 -22.56
C GLY A 162 -13.48 11.53 -21.20
N ALA A 163 -14.75 11.49 -20.77
CA ALA A 163 -15.15 10.86 -19.51
C ALA A 163 -14.89 9.35 -19.48
N GLU A 164 -15.21 8.64 -20.57
CA GLU A 164 -14.93 7.20 -20.71
C GLU A 164 -13.42 6.91 -20.64
N SER A 165 -12.61 7.73 -21.29
CA SER A 165 -11.15 7.57 -21.28
C SER A 165 -10.54 7.89 -19.90
N LEU A 166 -11.07 8.87 -19.18
CA LEU A 166 -10.69 9.15 -17.79
C LEU A 166 -11.04 7.98 -16.86
N GLU A 167 -12.21 7.35 -17.06
CA GLU A 167 -12.59 6.17 -16.28
C GLU A 167 -11.61 5.02 -16.50
N LEU A 168 -11.31 4.70 -17.77
CA LEU A 168 -10.35 3.66 -18.13
C LEU A 168 -8.94 3.97 -17.58
N ALA A 169 -8.54 5.25 -17.54
CA ALA A 169 -7.30 5.65 -16.88
C ALA A 169 -7.32 5.30 -15.38
N GLY A 170 -8.40 5.62 -14.67
CA GLY A 170 -8.58 5.26 -13.26
C GLY A 170 -8.57 3.75 -13.00
N GLU A 171 -9.21 2.98 -13.86
CA GLU A 171 -9.28 1.51 -13.78
C GLU A 171 -7.95 0.83 -14.10
N SER A 172 -7.19 1.39 -15.05
CA SER A 172 -5.87 0.87 -15.43
C SER A 172 -4.79 1.12 -14.38
N LEU A 173 -5.02 2.04 -13.44
CA LEU A 173 -4.19 2.26 -12.25
C LEU A 173 -4.40 1.12 -11.23
N VAL A 174 -3.89 -0.05 -11.59
CA VAL A 174 -3.75 -1.17 -10.68
C VAL A 174 -2.33 -1.15 -10.15
N TYR A 175 -2.15 -0.83 -8.87
CA TYR A 175 -0.86 -1.05 -8.21
C TYR A 175 -0.69 -2.57 -8.05
N VAL A 176 -0.06 -3.22 -9.02
CA VAL A 176 -0.02 -4.68 -9.22
C VAL A 176 0.50 -5.45 -7.98
N GLU A 177 1.18 -4.78 -7.05
CA GLU A 177 1.76 -5.42 -5.86
C GLU A 177 0.97 -5.22 -4.56
N ILE A 178 -0.06 -4.37 -4.53
CA ILE A 178 -0.86 -4.07 -3.31
C ILE A 178 -2.36 -4.15 -3.58
N ASP A 179 -2.81 -3.82 -4.80
CA ASP A 179 -4.24 -3.81 -5.14
C ASP A 179 -4.82 -5.22 -5.34
N LEU A 180 -3.99 -6.28 -5.39
CA LEU A 180 -4.41 -7.62 -5.84
C LEU A 180 -4.58 -8.73 -4.80
N PRO A 181 -4.57 -8.43 -3.48
CA PRO A 181 -5.52 -9.10 -2.58
C PRO A 181 -6.24 -8.14 -1.64
N LEU A 182 -5.87 -6.85 -1.56
CA LEU A 182 -6.56 -5.88 -0.69
C LEU A 182 -8.00 -5.63 -1.16
N ARG A 183 -8.21 -5.30 -2.44
CA ARG A 183 -9.55 -5.06 -3.01
C ARG A 183 -10.43 -6.30 -2.96
N TYR A 184 -9.84 -7.48 -3.16
CA TYR A 184 -10.53 -8.75 -3.01
C TYR A 184 -10.99 -8.98 -1.56
N THR A 185 -10.08 -8.79 -0.59
CA THR A 185 -10.36 -8.88 0.84
C THR A 185 -11.42 -7.87 1.28
N GLU A 186 -11.34 -6.62 0.82
CA GLU A 186 -12.34 -5.58 1.11
C GLU A 186 -13.73 -5.97 0.63
N ARG A 187 -13.84 -6.52 -0.59
CA ARG A 187 -15.12 -7.01 -1.13
C ARG A 187 -15.68 -8.16 -0.30
N LYS A 188 -14.84 -9.13 0.07
CA LYS A 188 -15.26 -10.27 0.90
C LYS A 188 -15.67 -9.83 2.30
N VAL A 189 -14.98 -8.88 2.91
CA VAL A 189 -15.39 -8.31 4.21
C VAL A 189 -16.72 -7.57 4.10
N ALA A 190 -16.96 -6.82 3.02
CA ALA A 190 -18.24 -6.15 2.79
C ALA A 190 -19.39 -7.16 2.56
N GLU A 191 -19.14 -8.22 1.79
CA GLU A 191 -20.06 -9.33 1.56
C GLU A 191 -20.41 -10.05 2.87
N ALA A 192 -19.40 -10.36 3.70
CA ALA A 192 -19.61 -10.99 5.00
C ALA A 192 -20.43 -10.12 5.95
N LEU A 193 -20.17 -8.81 6.01
CA LEU A 193 -20.99 -7.87 6.79
C LEU A 193 -22.46 -7.91 6.34
N HIS A 194 -22.70 -7.91 5.02
CA HIS A 194 -24.07 -8.03 4.50
C HIS A 194 -24.72 -9.35 4.92
N LEU A 195 -24.01 -10.47 4.81
CA LEU A 195 -24.50 -11.79 5.25
C LEU A 195 -24.79 -11.84 6.76
N LEU A 196 -23.99 -11.17 7.59
CA LEU A 196 -24.27 -11.05 9.03
C LEU A 196 -25.56 -10.27 9.30
N THR A 197 -25.82 -9.18 8.56
CA THR A 197 -27.10 -8.45 8.68
C THR A 197 -28.32 -9.28 8.27
N GLU A 198 -28.13 -10.27 7.40
CA GLU A 198 -29.17 -11.22 6.97
C GLU A 198 -29.28 -12.44 7.91
N GLY A 199 -28.50 -12.51 8.98
CA GLY A 199 -28.46 -13.66 9.91
C GLY A 199 -27.77 -14.90 9.33
N LYS A 200 -27.07 -14.77 8.20
CA LYS A 200 -26.41 -15.86 7.47
C LYS A 200 -24.97 -16.06 7.95
N GLY A 201 -24.79 -16.31 9.24
CA GLY A 201 -23.47 -16.43 9.88
C GLY A 201 -22.56 -17.48 9.23
N LYS A 202 -23.10 -18.64 8.83
CA LYS A 202 -22.30 -19.69 8.15
C LYS A 202 -21.76 -19.26 6.79
N GLU A 203 -22.56 -18.52 6.03
CA GLU A 203 -22.14 -18.00 4.72
C GLU A 203 -21.13 -16.87 4.91
N ALA A 204 -21.33 -16.01 5.91
CA ALA A 204 -20.37 -14.99 6.28
C ALA A 204 -19.01 -15.59 6.67
N ASP A 205 -18.98 -16.67 7.47
CA ASP A 205 -17.75 -17.37 7.81
C ASP A 205 -17.02 -17.93 6.58
N GLN A 206 -17.76 -18.53 5.64
CA GLN A 206 -17.18 -19.07 4.41
C GLN A 206 -16.56 -17.97 3.54
N VAL A 207 -17.26 -16.83 3.39
CA VAL A 207 -16.76 -15.66 2.65
C VAL A 207 -15.53 -15.06 3.33
N LEU A 208 -15.49 -14.99 4.67
CA LEU A 208 -14.32 -14.52 5.40
C LEU A 208 -13.15 -15.51 5.31
N LYS A 209 -13.41 -16.82 5.26
CA LYS A 209 -12.39 -17.83 5.00
C LYS A 209 -11.77 -17.63 3.61
N GLU A 210 -12.59 -17.36 2.60
CA GLU A 210 -12.10 -17.02 1.26
C GLU A 210 -11.26 -15.73 1.27
N ALA A 211 -11.61 -14.76 2.12
CA ALA A 211 -10.80 -13.55 2.31
C ALA A 211 -9.42 -13.88 2.89
N GLU A 212 -9.35 -14.74 3.92
CA GLU A 212 -8.09 -15.19 4.52
C GLU A 212 -7.24 -16.00 3.54
N ASP A 213 -7.85 -16.98 2.86
CA ASP A 213 -7.17 -17.87 1.91
C ASP A 213 -6.72 -17.10 0.65
N GLY A 214 -7.42 -16.03 0.28
CA GLY A 214 -7.09 -15.14 -0.83
C GLY A 214 -5.93 -14.17 -0.53
N VAL A 215 -5.57 -13.98 0.74
CA VAL A 215 -4.33 -13.27 1.10
C VAL A 215 -3.18 -14.26 1.09
N GLN A 216 -2.79 -14.67 -0.11
CA GLN A 216 -1.45 -15.20 -0.31
C GLN A 216 -0.48 -14.09 0.04
N VAL A 217 0.38 -14.38 1.02
CA VAL A 217 1.41 -13.50 1.58
C VAL A 217 2.07 -12.70 0.46
N ILE A 218 1.59 -11.47 0.21
CA ILE A 218 2.40 -10.46 -0.44
C ILE A 218 3.50 -10.21 0.57
N SER A 219 4.59 -10.92 0.38
CA SER A 219 5.82 -10.70 1.10
C SER A 219 6.40 -9.37 0.64
N ILE A 220 5.77 -8.29 1.11
CA ILE A 220 6.32 -6.92 1.05
C ILE A 220 7.73 -6.94 1.68
N SER A 221 7.99 -7.87 2.62
CA SER A 221 9.29 -8.05 3.26
C SER A 221 10.36 -8.74 2.40
N SER A 222 10.01 -9.67 1.49
CA SER A 222 11.01 -10.36 0.65
C SER A 222 11.44 -9.55 -0.58
N TYR A 223 10.62 -8.61 -1.05
CA TYR A 223 10.88 -7.88 -2.29
C TYR A 223 11.10 -6.37 -2.14
N GLY A 224 11.04 -5.82 -0.93
CA GLY A 224 11.46 -4.45 -0.64
C GLY A 224 12.82 -4.10 -1.27
N PRO A 225 13.85 -4.96 -1.19
CA PRO A 225 15.11 -4.69 -1.88
C PRO A 225 15.02 -4.76 -3.42
N MET A 226 14.12 -5.54 -4.03
CA MET A 226 13.98 -5.50 -5.49
C MET A 226 13.33 -4.20 -5.97
N VAL A 227 12.33 -3.70 -5.23
CA VAL A 227 11.70 -2.40 -5.51
C VAL A 227 12.71 -1.28 -5.37
N LEU A 228 13.50 -1.28 -4.29
CA LEU A 228 14.56 -0.28 -4.08
C LEU A 228 15.63 -0.36 -5.19
N ALA A 229 15.99 -1.56 -5.66
CA ALA A 229 16.89 -1.70 -6.80
C ALA A 229 16.32 -1.10 -8.10
N GLN A 230 15.04 -1.29 -8.37
CA GLN A 230 14.36 -0.68 -9.51
C GLN A 230 14.32 0.84 -9.38
N GLU A 231 13.95 1.37 -8.22
CA GLU A 231 13.94 2.81 -7.96
C GLU A 231 15.32 3.42 -8.21
N SER A 232 16.37 2.81 -7.68
CA SER A 232 17.74 3.24 -7.88
C SER A 232 18.16 3.21 -9.36
N LEU A 233 17.79 2.19 -10.14
CA LEU A 233 18.05 2.14 -11.59
C LEU A 233 17.28 3.21 -12.38
N TRP A 234 16.04 3.48 -11.98
CA TRP A 234 15.24 4.53 -12.59
C TRP A 234 15.81 5.91 -12.29
N GLN A 235 16.18 6.15 -11.03
CA GLN A 235 16.82 7.39 -10.60
C GLN A 235 18.15 7.59 -11.32
N ALA A 236 18.96 6.53 -11.48
CA ALA A 236 20.16 6.55 -12.30
C ALA A 236 19.87 6.98 -13.75
N THR A 237 18.79 6.46 -14.35
CA THR A 237 18.38 6.84 -15.72
C THR A 237 18.06 8.33 -15.81
N LYS A 238 17.26 8.85 -14.85
CA LYS A 238 16.85 10.26 -14.80
C LYS A 238 18.04 11.19 -14.56
N ASP A 239 18.95 10.80 -13.68
CA ASP A 239 20.14 11.60 -13.36
C ASP A 239 21.11 11.63 -14.53
N TYR A 240 21.34 10.49 -15.17
CA TYR A 240 22.21 10.38 -16.32
C TYR A 240 21.69 11.22 -17.50
N ALA A 241 20.39 11.13 -17.81
CA ALA A 241 19.76 11.91 -18.87
C ALA A 241 19.83 13.43 -18.64
N LYS A 242 20.03 13.86 -17.38
CA LYS A 242 20.20 15.27 -16.99
C LYS A 242 21.67 15.69 -16.86
N GLY A 243 22.61 14.85 -17.26
CA GLY A 243 24.05 15.09 -17.10
C GLY A 243 24.56 15.01 -15.66
N ARG A 244 23.74 14.53 -14.71
CA ARG A 244 24.11 14.37 -13.29
C ARG A 244 24.81 13.04 -13.06
N PHE A 245 25.97 12.87 -13.70
CA PHE A 245 26.66 11.57 -13.78
C PHE A 245 27.07 10.97 -12.43
N GLU A 246 27.52 11.79 -11.47
CA GLU A 246 27.89 11.29 -10.14
C GLU A 246 26.67 10.83 -9.32
N ALA A 247 25.53 11.52 -9.45
CA ALA A 247 24.27 11.08 -8.84
C ALA A 247 23.76 9.77 -9.48
N ALA A 248 23.94 9.63 -10.80
CA ALA A 248 23.62 8.40 -11.51
C ALA A 248 24.49 7.23 -11.05
N LYS A 249 25.82 7.41 -10.90
CA LYS A 249 26.73 6.39 -10.36
C LYS A 249 26.35 5.97 -8.94
N LYS A 250 26.02 6.93 -8.07
CA LYS A 250 25.54 6.62 -6.71
C LYS A 250 24.30 5.74 -6.75
N SER A 251 23.34 6.10 -7.60
CA SER A 251 22.10 5.33 -7.77
C SER A 251 22.36 3.93 -8.36
N LEU A 252 23.31 3.76 -9.29
CA LEU A 252 23.73 2.43 -9.77
C LEU A 252 24.37 1.59 -8.64
N ALA A 253 25.17 2.19 -7.77
CA ALA A 253 25.75 1.51 -6.63
C ALA A 253 24.68 1.05 -5.62
N ASP A 254 23.71 1.92 -5.30
CA ASP A 254 22.58 1.60 -4.43
C ASP A 254 21.76 0.43 -5.01
N ALA A 255 21.50 0.46 -6.33
CA ALA A 255 20.81 -0.64 -7.01
C ALA A 255 21.53 -1.98 -6.81
N LYS A 256 22.86 -2.01 -6.89
CA LYS A 256 23.64 -3.24 -6.65
C LYS A 256 23.50 -3.76 -5.23
N VAL A 257 23.52 -2.87 -4.23
CA VAL A 257 23.32 -3.25 -2.82
C VAL A 257 21.96 -3.91 -2.66
N PHE A 258 20.92 -3.28 -3.19
CA PHE A 258 19.55 -3.77 -3.08
C PHE A 258 19.31 -5.09 -3.85
N LEU A 259 19.88 -5.26 -5.04
CA LEU A 259 19.83 -6.54 -5.77
C LEU A 259 20.51 -7.68 -4.98
N ARG A 260 21.62 -7.41 -4.29
CA ARG A 260 22.28 -8.41 -3.43
C ARG A 260 21.44 -8.74 -2.20
N MET A 261 20.81 -7.75 -1.60
CA MET A 261 19.88 -7.95 -0.48
C MET A 261 18.68 -8.82 -0.90
N ALA A 262 18.08 -8.54 -2.06
CA ALA A 262 17.00 -9.34 -2.64
C ALA A 262 17.45 -10.79 -2.88
N ALA A 263 18.64 -11.00 -3.45
CA ALA A 263 19.15 -12.33 -3.74
C ALA A 263 19.32 -13.20 -2.48
N ARG A 264 19.59 -12.62 -1.31
CA ARG A 264 19.72 -13.39 -0.07
C ARG A 264 18.44 -14.11 0.33
N GLN A 265 17.29 -13.59 -0.06
CA GLN A 265 15.97 -14.08 0.36
C GLN A 265 15.22 -14.82 -0.76
N ALA A 266 15.79 -14.89 -1.96
CA ALA A 266 15.11 -15.40 -3.15
C ALA A 266 15.37 -16.90 -3.41
N ASP A 267 14.53 -17.52 -4.27
CA ASP A 267 14.79 -18.88 -4.77
C ASP A 267 16.01 -18.94 -5.72
N GLU A 268 16.55 -20.13 -5.98
CA GLU A 268 17.77 -20.31 -6.78
C GLU A 268 17.67 -19.77 -8.22
N LYS A 269 16.49 -19.83 -8.87
CA LYS A 269 16.30 -19.24 -10.21
C LYS A 269 16.42 -17.71 -10.10
N THR A 270 15.71 -17.12 -9.15
CA THR A 270 15.72 -15.66 -8.93
C THR A 270 17.10 -15.15 -8.52
N LYS A 271 17.81 -15.85 -7.63
CA LYS A 271 19.21 -15.55 -7.26
C LYS A 271 20.14 -15.43 -8.47
N LYS A 272 20.08 -16.40 -9.39
CA LYS A 272 20.89 -16.40 -10.62
C LYS A 272 20.55 -15.21 -11.52
N ALA A 273 19.26 -14.87 -11.65
CA ALA A 273 18.82 -13.72 -12.42
C ALA A 273 19.32 -12.39 -11.83
N LEU A 274 19.18 -12.20 -10.52
CA LEU A 274 19.66 -11.01 -9.80
C LEU A 274 21.19 -10.88 -9.83
N ALA A 275 21.92 -12.00 -9.75
CA ALA A 275 23.38 -12.00 -9.92
C ALA A 275 23.80 -11.57 -11.34
N LYS A 276 23.06 -12.01 -12.37
CA LYS A 276 23.29 -11.59 -13.76
C LYS A 276 23.02 -10.09 -13.96
N LEU A 277 21.99 -9.55 -13.31
CA LEU A 277 21.69 -8.11 -13.32
C LEU A 277 22.82 -7.30 -12.67
N ASN A 278 23.28 -7.71 -11.48
CA ASN A 278 24.43 -7.09 -10.81
C ASN A 278 25.68 -7.02 -11.71
N ARG A 279 26.04 -8.13 -12.35
CA ARG A 279 27.19 -8.16 -13.28
C ARG A 279 27.04 -7.19 -14.44
N LYS A 280 25.83 -7.06 -15.00
CA LYS A 280 25.58 -6.11 -16.08
C LYS A 280 25.67 -4.66 -15.63
N ILE A 281 25.33 -4.36 -14.37
CA ILE A 281 25.56 -3.02 -13.80
C ILE A 281 27.07 -2.76 -13.70
N ASP A 282 27.86 -3.72 -13.21
CA ASP A 282 29.33 -3.58 -13.12
C ASP A 282 29.96 -3.39 -14.53
N GLU A 283 29.52 -4.16 -15.52
CA GLU A 283 29.96 -4.00 -16.93
C GLU A 283 29.59 -2.62 -17.50
N LEU A 284 28.41 -2.11 -17.16
CA LEU A 284 27.94 -0.81 -17.61
C LEU A 284 28.75 0.32 -16.96
N GLU A 285 28.98 0.28 -15.66
CA GLU A 285 29.80 1.26 -14.95
C GLU A 285 31.23 1.33 -15.51
N LYS A 286 31.81 0.18 -15.86
CA LYS A 286 33.12 0.13 -16.52
C LYS A 286 33.10 0.84 -17.87
N LYS A 287 32.11 0.55 -18.71
CA LYS A 287 31.93 1.22 -20.01
C LYS A 287 31.71 2.73 -19.87
N MET A 288 30.94 3.14 -18.86
CA MET A 288 30.69 4.55 -18.56
C MET A 288 31.94 5.29 -18.08
N ALA A 289 32.91 4.59 -17.47
CA ALA A 289 34.20 5.17 -17.11
C ALA A 289 35.14 5.30 -18.31
N GLU A 290 34.99 4.44 -19.32
CA GLU A 290 35.85 4.37 -20.50
C GLU A 290 35.31 5.19 -21.70
N SER A 291 34.03 5.61 -21.67
CA SER A 291 33.36 6.28 -22.78
C SER A 291 32.43 7.40 -22.33
N GLY A 292 32.44 8.52 -23.06
CA GLY A 292 31.49 9.63 -22.90
C GLY A 292 30.17 9.46 -23.66
N SER A 293 29.84 8.25 -24.10
CA SER A 293 28.60 7.96 -24.84
C SER A 293 27.36 8.09 -23.95
N ASP A 294 26.19 8.32 -24.55
CA ASP A 294 24.92 8.30 -23.82
C ASP A 294 24.51 6.86 -23.49
N PHE A 295 24.51 6.51 -22.19
CA PHE A 295 24.14 5.20 -21.66
C PHE A 295 22.72 5.15 -21.06
N SER A 296 21.90 6.20 -21.21
CA SER A 296 20.55 6.24 -20.61
C SER A 296 19.66 5.07 -21.06
N LYS A 297 19.81 4.60 -22.31
CA LYS A 297 19.03 3.45 -22.82
C LYS A 297 19.46 2.14 -22.16
N GLU A 298 20.75 1.94 -21.93
CA GLU A 298 21.31 0.77 -21.26
C GLU A 298 20.87 0.72 -19.79
N ILE A 299 20.92 1.85 -19.09
CA ILE A 299 20.44 1.95 -17.70
C ILE A 299 18.94 1.64 -17.64
N LYS A 300 18.13 2.23 -18.53
CA LYS A 300 16.70 1.91 -18.63
C LYS A 300 16.46 0.44 -18.97
N GLY A 301 17.31 -0.16 -19.80
CA GLY A 301 17.26 -1.58 -20.13
C GLY A 301 17.56 -2.49 -18.94
N LEU A 302 18.37 -2.05 -17.98
CA LEU A 302 18.58 -2.75 -16.71
C LEU A 302 17.37 -2.63 -15.79
N TRP A 303 16.78 -1.44 -15.71
CA TRP A 303 15.52 -1.23 -14.98
C TRP A 303 14.42 -2.17 -15.47
N ASN A 304 14.17 -2.21 -16.79
CA ASN A 304 13.18 -3.12 -17.40
C ASN A 304 13.44 -4.58 -17.03
N LYS A 305 14.68 -5.05 -17.11
CA LYS A 305 15.01 -6.44 -16.77
C LYS A 305 14.84 -6.74 -15.28
N THR A 306 15.13 -5.78 -14.40
CA THR A 306 14.84 -5.93 -12.96
C THR A 306 13.34 -5.99 -12.70
N LYS A 307 12.54 -5.25 -13.48
CA LYS A 307 11.07 -5.34 -13.49
C LYS A 307 10.58 -6.71 -13.97
N ASP A 308 11.15 -7.25 -15.04
CA ASP A 308 10.77 -8.56 -15.55
C ASP A 308 11.07 -9.67 -14.54
N VAL A 309 12.26 -9.63 -13.91
CA VAL A 309 12.62 -10.59 -12.85
C VAL A 309 11.68 -10.46 -11.66
N TYR A 310 11.31 -9.23 -11.28
CA TYR A 310 10.33 -8.99 -10.23
C TYR A 310 9.00 -9.67 -10.54
N HIS A 311 8.43 -9.41 -11.71
CA HIS A 311 7.16 -9.99 -12.12
C HIS A 311 7.25 -11.52 -12.18
N GLU A 312 8.28 -12.09 -12.81
CA GLU A 312 8.47 -13.55 -12.84
C GLU A 312 8.56 -14.18 -11.44
N THR A 313 9.15 -13.47 -10.48
CA THR A 313 9.28 -13.97 -9.11
C THR A 313 7.95 -13.88 -8.36
N VAL A 314 7.19 -12.80 -8.54
CA VAL A 314 5.90 -12.59 -7.87
C VAL A 314 4.79 -13.44 -8.51
N GLU A 315 4.79 -13.64 -9.83
CA GLU A 315 3.76 -14.43 -10.52
C GLU A 315 3.82 -15.93 -10.21
N LYS A 316 4.95 -16.47 -9.73
CA LYS A 316 5.03 -17.86 -9.24
C LYS A 316 4.16 -18.14 -8.02
N PHE A 317 3.71 -17.09 -7.34
CA PHE A 317 2.88 -17.21 -6.15
C PHE A 317 1.38 -17.09 -6.45
N LYS A 318 0.98 -16.87 -7.72
CA LYS A 318 -0.42 -16.98 -8.18
C LYS A 318 -0.77 -18.44 -8.44
#